data_AF-A0A4R4VV65-F1
#
_entry.id   AF-A0A4R4VV65-F1
#
_cell.length_a   1.000
_cell.length_b   1.000
_cell.length_c   1.000
_cell.angle_alpha   90.00
_cell.angle_beta   90.00
_cell.angle_gamma   90.00
#
_symmetry.space_group_name_H-M   'P 1'
#
loop_
_entity.id
_entity.type
_entity.pdbx_description
1 polymer ?
#
loop_
_entity_poly.entity_id
_entity_poly.type
_entity_poly.pdbx_seq_one_letter_code
_entity_poly.pdbx_strand_id
1 'polypeptide(L)' 'MLREAIATLHRPADDCVMIGDSLSDIQAAKTAIAMSIGYANKPHKHDRMLALNPDAIVDRIEDLIPRS' A
#
# COMPACT_ATOMS: atom_id res chain seq x y z
N MET A 1 -9.11 0.49 11.76
CA MET A 1 -9.26 1.08 10.40
C MET A 1 -8.95 0.11 9.26
N LEU A 2 -7.70 -0.19 8.85
CA LEU A 2 -7.49 -1.02 7.63
C LEU A 2 -8.13 -2.43 7.72
N ARG A 3 -7.99 -3.12 8.85
CA ARG A 3 -8.66 -4.43 9.06
C ARG A 3 -10.19 -4.34 9.00
N GLU A 4 -10.77 -3.26 9.49
CA GLU A 4 -12.21 -3.02 9.38
C GLU A 4 -12.63 -2.78 7.93
N ALA A 5 -11.86 -1.99 7.18
CA ALA A 5 -12.11 -1.76 5.76
C ALA A 5 -12.07 -3.10 4.98
N ILE A 6 -11.06 -3.94 5.20
CA ILE A 6 -10.98 -5.28 4.60
C ILE A 6 -12.21 -6.12 4.96
N ALA A 7 -12.64 -6.12 6.23
CA ALA A 7 -13.83 -6.85 6.66
C ALA A 7 -15.10 -6.38 5.93
N THR A 8 -15.26 -5.08 5.69
CA THR A 8 -16.41 -4.55 4.93
C THR A 8 -16.42 -4.95 3.44
N LEU A 9 -15.25 -5.25 2.87
CA LEU A 9 -15.14 -5.73 1.50
C LEU A 9 -15.54 -7.21 1.36
N HIS A 10 -15.70 -7.93 2.47
CA HIS A 10 -15.95 -9.38 2.49
C HIS A 10 -14.91 -10.16 1.68
N ARG A 11 -13.64 -9.72 1.73
CA ARG A 11 -12.49 -10.35 1.09
C ARG A 11 -11.44 -10.71 2.14
N PRO A 12 -10.65 -11.77 1.92
CA PRO A 12 -9.53 -12.05 2.80
C PRO A 12 -8.44 -10.99 2.58
N ALA A 13 -7.58 -10.82 3.60
CA ALA A 13 -6.59 -9.73 3.60
C ALA A 13 -5.50 -9.92 2.54
N ASP A 14 -5.17 -11.16 2.21
CA ASP A 14 -4.21 -11.56 1.17
C ASP A 14 -4.71 -11.32 -0.26
N ASP A 15 -6.04 -11.17 -0.45
CA ASP A 15 -6.64 -10.69 -1.70
C ASP A 15 -6.71 -9.15 -1.78
N CYS A 16 -6.34 -8.44 -0.71
CA CYS A 16 -6.39 -6.98 -0.65
C CYS A 16 -5.00 -6.37 -0.81
N VAL A 17 -4.95 -5.22 -1.47
CA VAL A 17 -3.77 -4.36 -1.51
C VAL A 17 -4.10 -2.99 -0.91
N MET A 18 -3.28 -2.55 0.06
CA MET A 18 -3.33 -1.20 0.58
C MET A 18 -2.45 -0.29 -0.26
N ILE A 19 -3.01 0.79 -0.80
CA ILE A 19 -2.27 1.84 -1.50
C ILE A 19 -2.31 3.09 -0.62
N GLY A 20 -1.15 3.63 -0.24
CA GLY A 20 -1.09 4.78 0.66
C GLY A 20 0.18 5.59 0.54
N ASP A 21 0.10 6.87 0.90
CA ASP A 21 1.18 7.86 0.70
C ASP A 21 2.00 8.13 1.98
N SER A 22 1.74 7.36 3.04
CA SER A 22 2.37 7.50 4.35
C SER A 22 3.02 6.20 4.86
N LEU A 23 3.94 6.32 5.81
CA LEU A 23 4.55 5.17 6.49
C LEU A 23 3.52 4.37 7.30
N SER A 24 2.51 5.04 7.86
CA SER A 24 1.42 4.39 8.59
C SER A 24 0.58 3.47 7.71
N ASP A 25 0.42 3.77 6.42
CA ASP A 25 -0.34 2.92 5.50
C ASP A 25 0.35 1.57 5.28
N ILE A 26 1.67 1.61 5.07
CA ILE A 26 2.50 0.41 4.92
C ILE A 26 2.46 -0.41 6.22
N GLN A 27 2.59 0.23 7.37
CA GLN A 27 2.54 -0.46 8.66
C GLN A 27 1.16 -1.06 8.95
N ALA A 28 0.08 -0.37 8.55
CA ALA A 28 -1.28 -0.88 8.68
C ALA A 28 -1.47 -2.13 7.83
N ALA A 29 -1.00 -2.13 6.58
CA ALA A 29 -1.07 -3.26 5.66
C ALA A 29 -0.35 -4.48 6.23
N LYS A 30 0.88 -4.31 6.70
CA LYS A 30 1.65 -5.37 7.37
C LYS A 30 0.92 -5.94 8.57
N THR A 31 0.35 -5.07 9.41
CA THR A 31 -0.41 -5.49 10.59
C THR A 31 -1.69 -6.24 10.19
N ALA A 32 -2.27 -5.91 9.04
CA ALA A 32 -3.42 -6.61 8.48
C ALA A 32 -3.06 -7.90 7.72
N ILE A 33 -1.78 -8.18 7.50
CA ILE A 33 -1.30 -9.28 6.63
C ILE A 33 -1.86 -9.10 5.20
N ALA A 34 -1.90 -7.86 4.74
CA ALA A 34 -2.28 -7.48 3.38
C ALA A 34 -1.06 -6.98 2.61
N MET A 35 -1.12 -7.04 1.28
CA MET A 35 -0.11 -6.41 0.42
C MET A 35 -0.15 -4.89 0.56
N SER A 36 0.97 -4.25 0.25
CA SER A 36 1.15 -2.80 0.35
C SER A 36 1.88 -2.21 -0.85
N ILE A 37 1.32 -1.13 -1.40
CA ILE A 37 1.95 -0.30 -2.42
C ILE A 37 2.12 1.10 -1.84
N GLY A 38 3.38 1.52 -1.68
CA GLY A 38 3.71 2.89 -1.25
C GLY A 38 3.55 3.88 -2.41
N TYR A 39 2.75 4.92 -2.23
CA TYR A 39 2.62 6.03 -3.18
C TYR A 39 3.60 7.16 -2.83
N ALA A 40 4.79 7.11 -3.41
CA ALA A 40 5.88 8.05 -3.18
C ALA A 40 5.76 9.31 -4.06
N ASN A 41 4.65 10.02 -3.96
CA ASN A 41 4.36 11.23 -4.75
C ASN A 41 5.30 12.43 -4.53
N LYS A 42 6.35 12.26 -3.71
CA LYS A 42 7.42 13.23 -3.45
C LYS A 42 8.74 12.48 -3.29
N PRO A 43 9.87 13.00 -3.80
CA PRO A 43 11.16 12.28 -3.79
C PRO A 43 11.60 11.79 -2.40
N HIS A 44 11.39 12.60 -1.36
CA HIS A 44 11.79 12.25 0.02
C HIS A 44 10.97 11.12 0.66
N LYS A 45 9.88 10.66 0.02
CA LYS A 45 9.07 9.56 0.53
C LYS A 45 9.63 8.20 0.13
N HIS A 46 10.28 8.10 -1.03
CA HIS A 46 10.71 6.82 -1.60
C HIS A 46 11.62 6.05 -0.64
N ASP A 47 12.74 6.63 -0.24
CA ASP A 47 13.71 5.96 0.65
C ASP A 47 13.11 5.65 2.03
N ARG A 48 12.23 6.53 2.53
CA ARG A 48 11.55 6.33 3.81
C ARG A 48 10.56 5.17 3.76
N MET A 49 9.85 5.02 2.65
CA MET A 49 8.93 3.90 2.42
C MET A 49 9.70 2.61 2.20
N LEU A 50 10.81 2.64 1.44
CA LEU A 50 11.65 1.48 1.19
C LEU A 50 12.17 0.85 2.49
N ALA A 51 12.49 1.66 3.50
CA ALA A 51 12.89 1.17 4.83
C ALA A 51 11.83 0.31 5.53
N LEU A 52 10.56 0.42 5.11
CA LEU A 52 9.47 -0.43 5.57
C LEU A 52 9.17 -1.58 4.62
N ASN A 53 9.98 -1.90 3.61
CA ASN A 53 9.80 -3.04 2.70
C ASN A 53 8.33 -3.26 2.25
N PRO A 54 7.68 -2.29 1.58
CA PRO A 54 6.40 -2.52 0.92
C PRO A 54 6.58 -3.48 -0.27
N ASP A 55 5.49 -4.06 -0.76
CA ASP A 55 5.51 -4.98 -1.90
C ASP A 55 5.83 -4.26 -3.22
N ALA A 56 5.44 -2.99 -3.33
CA ALA A 56 5.89 -2.08 -4.38
C ALA A 56 5.90 -0.62 -3.92
N ILE A 57 6.60 0.23 -4.67
CA ILE A 57 6.52 1.70 -4.54
C ILE A 57 6.26 2.25 -5.93
N VAL A 58 5.33 3.19 -6.03
CA VAL A 58 5.04 3.95 -7.27
C VAL A 58 5.12 5.44 -7.00
N ASP A 59 5.64 6.19 -7.95
CA ASP A 59 5.73 7.65 -7.85
C ASP A 59 4.47 8.33 -8.38
N ARG A 60 3.71 7.62 -9.23
CA ARG A 60 2.48 8.09 -9.87
C ARG A 60 1.41 7.03 -9.76
N ILE A 61 0.18 7.44 -9.46
CA ILE A 61 -0.92 6.46 -9.32
C ILE A 61 -1.33 5.85 -10.66
N GLU A 62 -1.05 6.54 -11.76
CA GLU A 62 -1.27 6.03 -13.12
C GLU A 62 -0.40 4.80 -13.43
N ASP A 63 0.69 4.59 -12.70
CA ASP A 63 1.56 3.42 -12.87
C ASP A 63 0.86 2.10 -12.46
N LEU A 64 -0.28 2.19 -11.78
CA LEU A 64 -1.12 1.05 -11.39
C LEU A 64 -2.14 0.65 -12.47
N ILE A 65 -2.29 1.44 -13.54
CA ILE A 65 -3.25 1.15 -14.60
C ILE A 65 -2.66 0.07 -15.52
N PRO A 66 -3.36 -1.05 -15.75
CA PRO A 66 -2.90 -2.07 -16.69
C PRO A 66 -2.69 -1.48 -18.08
N ARG A 67 -1.55 -1.81 -18.72
CA ARG A 67 -1.35 -1.49 -20.13
C ARG A 67 -2.15 -2.49 -20.98
N SER A 68 -2.97 -1.96 -21.88
CA SER A 68 -3.78 -2.74 -22.84
C SER A 68 -2.97 -3.22 -24.03
#